data_AF-A0A0H3NW90-F1
#
_entry.id   AF-A0A0H3NW90-F1
#
_cell.length_a   1.000
_cell.length_b   1.000
_cell.length_c   1.000
_cell.angle_alpha   90.00
_cell.angle_beta   90.00
_cell.angle_gamma   90.00
#
_symmetry.space_group_name_H-M   'P 1'
#
loop_
_entity.id
_entity.type
_entity.pdbx_description
1 polymer ?
#
loop_
_entity_poly.entity_id
_entity_poly.type
_entity_poly.pdbx_seq_one_letter_code
_entity_poly.pdbx_strand_id
1 'polypeptide(L)'
;MSTIVLILALLLTSLITVGLLWWFRFRRPIPVTATLPFAKPTHRKLTPEERVNIENYLLNQQDKIGFKPQSTFDTRTLTNSALSPAKLILIPQSDNVYAVTRAITRYGVATDEPNKWRYYLDSIEVHLPASWEQYITQDNDVELIQTQTIPLVISLNGHTLKNHQSENTYQPILSSVAQNASIRKADSEHIELLNIRKETPEEYALHGTNGLKEAAAICLALLLLFFALTGPAVTLPWLIIVAATLTGWACWNMFRPLSEKDLREVHCLSGTPKRWGLFGESNQGQMNNISLGIVDLIYPAHWGPYFAHDLGKKTNIDIYLNRQVVRQGPFFVPA
;
A
#
# COMPACT_ATOMS: atom_id res chain seq x y z
N MET A 1 -54.47 6.20 15.32
CA MET A 1 -53.26 7.06 15.31
C MET A 1 -52.18 6.59 16.27
N SER A 2 -52.46 6.45 17.58
CA SER A 2 -51.43 6.09 18.58
C SER A 2 -50.81 4.70 18.41
N THR A 3 -51.58 3.68 18.04
CA THR A 3 -51.09 2.29 17.90
C THR A 3 -50.16 2.08 16.70
N ILE A 4 -50.47 2.69 15.56
CA ILE A 4 -49.65 2.63 14.34
C ILE A 4 -48.29 3.31 14.58
N VAL A 5 -48.30 4.47 15.26
CA VAL A 5 -47.07 5.19 15.63
C VAL A 5 -46.21 4.36 16.61
N LEU A 6 -46.84 3.64 17.54
CA LEU A 6 -46.15 2.80 18.52
C LEU A 6 -45.47 1.58 17.87
N ILE A 7 -46.18 0.89 16.98
CA ILE A 7 -45.64 -0.28 16.26
C ILE A 7 -44.47 0.15 15.37
N LEU A 8 -44.59 1.30 14.71
CA LEU A 8 -43.55 1.84 13.83
C LEU A 8 -42.30 2.28 14.61
N ALA A 9 -42.49 2.91 15.79
CA ALA A 9 -41.38 3.28 16.67
C ALA A 9 -40.61 2.06 17.18
N LEU A 10 -41.31 0.99 17.53
CA LEU A 10 -40.70 -0.29 17.92
C LEU A 10 -39.89 -0.91 16.77
N LEU A 11 -40.40 -0.86 15.54
CA LEU A 11 -39.70 -1.40 14.39
C LEU A 11 -38.44 -0.59 14.05
N LEU A 12 -38.51 0.75 14.11
CA LEU A 12 -37.37 1.65 13.83
C LEU A 12 -36.26 1.54 14.87
N THR A 13 -36.62 1.45 16.15
CA THR A 13 -35.66 1.23 17.23
C THR A 13 -34.98 -0.14 17.13
N SER A 14 -35.71 -1.18 16.72
CA SER A 14 -35.11 -2.50 16.45
C SER A 14 -34.13 -2.48 15.27
N LEU A 15 -34.41 -1.68 14.22
CA LEU A 15 -33.55 -1.63 13.05
C LEU A 15 -32.27 -0.81 13.30
N ILE A 16 -32.38 0.31 14.04
CA ILE A 16 -31.23 1.14 14.43
C ILE A 16 -30.28 0.35 15.35
N THR A 17 -30.84 -0.41 16.30
CA THR A 17 -30.03 -1.22 17.22
C THR A 17 -29.28 -2.33 16.48
N VAL A 18 -29.91 -3.01 15.52
CA VAL A 18 -29.24 -4.01 14.66
C VAL A 18 -28.18 -3.35 13.77
N GLY A 19 -28.46 -2.19 13.18
CA GLY A 19 -27.49 -1.44 12.35
C GLY A 19 -26.27 -0.97 13.15
N LEU A 20 -26.46 -0.48 14.38
CA LEU A 20 -25.38 -0.12 15.29
C LEU A 20 -24.57 -1.35 15.70
N LEU A 21 -25.22 -2.45 16.07
CA LEU A 21 -24.55 -3.71 16.41
C LEU A 21 -23.70 -4.22 15.24
N TRP A 22 -24.24 -4.16 14.02
CA TRP A 22 -23.52 -4.56 12.81
C TRP A 22 -22.34 -3.62 12.53
N TRP A 23 -22.51 -2.30 12.68
CA TRP A 23 -21.43 -1.32 12.54
C TRP A 23 -20.31 -1.52 13.57
N PHE A 24 -20.66 -1.76 14.84
CA PHE A 24 -19.69 -2.06 15.89
C PHE A 24 -18.97 -3.39 15.66
N ARG A 25 -19.66 -4.40 15.10
CA ARG A 25 -19.04 -5.69 14.77
C ARG A 25 -18.11 -5.63 13.55
N PHE A 26 -18.44 -4.78 12.57
CA PHE A 26 -17.67 -4.63 11.33
C PHE A 26 -16.64 -3.50 11.36
N ARG A 27 -16.68 -2.60 12.35
CA ARG A 27 -15.52 -1.78 12.72
C ARG A 27 -14.46 -2.71 13.32
N ARG A 28 -13.70 -3.36 12.44
CA ARG A 28 -12.39 -3.88 12.83
C ARG A 28 -11.62 -2.68 13.41
N PRO A 29 -11.05 -2.78 14.63
CA PRO A 29 -10.18 -1.74 15.13
C PRO A 29 -9.07 -1.58 14.09
N ILE A 30 -8.94 -0.38 13.54
CA ILE A 30 -7.72 0.00 12.83
C ILE A 30 -6.62 -0.18 13.88
N PRO A 31 -5.63 -1.07 13.67
CA PRO A 31 -4.57 -1.23 14.64
C PRO A 31 -3.75 0.05 14.63
N VAL A 32 -4.08 0.98 15.55
CA VAL A 32 -3.25 2.12 15.90
C VAL A 32 -2.16 1.58 16.82
N THR A 33 -1.27 0.80 16.23
CA THR A 33 0.02 0.48 16.83
C THR A 33 0.91 0.12 15.66
N ALA A 34 1.64 1.11 15.15
CA ALA A 34 2.82 0.86 14.32
C ALA A 34 3.93 0.30 15.24
N THR A 35 3.66 -0.86 15.86
CA THR A 35 4.71 -1.71 16.39
C THR A 35 5.52 -2.17 15.19
N LEU A 36 6.82 -1.95 15.20
CA LEU A 36 7.71 -2.49 14.18
C LEU A 36 7.42 -3.99 14.09
N PRO A 37 6.94 -4.52 12.95
CA PRO A 37 6.46 -5.91 12.83
C PRO A 37 7.53 -6.97 13.15
N PHE A 38 8.78 -6.55 13.28
CA PHE A 38 9.96 -7.41 13.49
C PHE A 38 10.56 -7.34 14.90
N ALA A 39 10.09 -6.43 15.76
CA ALA A 39 10.66 -6.28 17.10
C ALA A 39 10.17 -7.39 18.04
N LYS A 40 11.09 -8.19 18.60
CA LYS A 40 10.80 -9.07 19.74
C LYS A 40 10.28 -8.19 20.91
N PRO A 41 9.36 -8.69 21.76
CA PRO A 41 8.70 -7.89 22.81
C PRO A 41 9.66 -7.31 23.88
N THR A 42 10.92 -7.75 23.90
CA THR A 42 11.99 -7.23 24.73
C THR A 42 12.57 -5.95 24.16
N HIS A 43 12.19 -4.81 24.74
CA HIS A 43 12.77 -3.50 24.49
C HIS A 43 13.63 -3.09 25.69
N ARG A 44 14.78 -2.46 25.44
CA ARG A 44 15.64 -1.87 26.48
C ARG A 44 15.33 -0.37 26.57
N LYS A 45 15.41 0.22 27.76
CA LYS A 45 15.32 1.69 27.90
C LYS A 45 16.63 2.33 27.48
N LEU A 46 16.53 3.44 26.73
CA LEU A 46 17.66 4.25 26.31
C LEU A 46 18.40 4.83 27.52
N THR A 47 19.73 4.74 27.54
CA THR A 47 20.53 5.36 28.61
C THR A 47 20.64 6.88 28.39
N PRO A 48 20.81 7.68 29.45
CA PRO A 48 20.95 9.13 29.32
C PRO A 48 22.18 9.53 28.49
N GLU A 49 23.27 8.76 28.53
CA GLU A 49 24.46 9.00 27.70
C GLU A 49 24.17 8.77 26.21
N GLU A 50 23.49 7.67 25.86
CA GLU A 50 23.09 7.39 24.48
C GLU A 50 22.18 8.49 23.94
N ARG A 51 21.24 8.97 24.76
CA ARG A 51 20.34 10.07 24.39
C ARG A 51 21.09 11.34 24.01
N VAL A 52 22.06 11.76 24.83
CA VAL A 52 22.88 12.95 24.54
C VAL A 52 23.67 12.76 23.24
N ASN A 53 24.21 11.56 22.99
CA ASN A 53 24.94 11.28 21.75
C ASN A 53 24.04 11.32 20.51
N ILE A 54 22.80 10.82 20.63
CA ILE A 54 21.81 10.88 19.55
C ILE A 54 21.41 12.33 19.27
N GLU A 55 21.14 13.12 20.31
CA GLU A 55 20.81 14.54 20.17
C GLU A 55 21.94 15.31 19.48
N ASN A 56 23.20 15.08 19.87
CA ASN A 56 24.38 15.67 19.22
C ASN A 56 24.53 15.24 17.76
N TYR A 57 24.26 13.96 17.46
CA TYR A 57 24.30 13.45 16.10
C TYR A 57 23.24 14.11 15.20
N LEU A 58 22.01 14.24 15.70
CA LEU A 58 20.90 14.89 14.99
C LEU A 58 21.17 16.38 14.74
N LEU A 59 21.79 17.07 15.71
CA LEU A 59 22.22 18.47 15.55
C LEU A 59 23.28 18.61 14.45
N ASN A 60 24.33 17.79 14.48
CA ASN A 60 25.38 17.81 13.46
C ASN A 60 24.85 17.48 12.05
N GLN A 61 23.85 16.61 11.95
CA GLN A 61 23.19 16.31 10.68
C GLN A 61 22.37 17.50 10.16
N GLN A 62 21.69 18.22 11.06
CA GLN A 62 20.94 19.42 10.71
C GLN A 62 21.86 20.53 10.19
N ASP A 63 23.04 20.72 10.78
CA ASP A 63 24.03 21.70 10.32
C ASP A 63 24.56 21.38 8.92
N LYS A 64 24.81 20.09 8.63
CA LYS A 64 25.19 19.64 7.27
C LYS A 64 24.10 19.90 6.22
N ILE A 65 22.83 19.82 6.62
CA ILE A 65 21.69 20.13 5.74
C ILE A 65 21.53 21.65 5.56
N GLY A 66 21.85 22.44 6.58
CA GLY A 66 21.77 23.92 6.54
C GLY A 66 22.86 24.60 5.71
N PHE A 67 24.00 23.92 5.46
CA PHE A 67 25.15 24.48 4.75
C PHE A 67 25.15 24.30 3.22
N LYS A 68 24.06 23.87 2.58
CA LYS A 68 23.92 23.96 1.11
C LYS A 68 23.57 25.41 0.74
N PRO A 69 24.48 26.23 0.20
CA PRO A 69 24.13 27.57 -0.26
C PRO A 69 23.13 27.43 -1.43
N GLN A 70 21.98 28.08 -1.27
CA GLN A 70 21.08 28.41 -2.37
C GLN A 70 21.90 29.06 -3.49
N SER A 71 22.01 28.41 -4.65
CA SER A 71 22.33 29.11 -5.89
C SER A 71 21.28 28.84 -6.96
N THR A 72 20.79 29.96 -7.49
CA THR A 72 20.15 30.17 -8.78
C THR A 72 18.76 29.58 -9.03
N PHE A 73 17.78 30.46 -8.78
CA PHE A 73 16.59 30.73 -9.60
C PHE A 73 16.49 29.93 -10.91
N ASP A 74 15.48 29.05 -11.00
CA ASP A 74 14.87 28.69 -12.28
C ASP A 74 13.34 28.64 -12.13
N THR A 75 12.70 29.61 -12.77
CA THR A 75 11.25 29.85 -12.78
C THR A 75 10.58 28.89 -13.75
N ARG A 76 10.51 27.59 -13.41
CA ARG A 76 9.59 26.63 -14.07
C ARG A 76 9.61 25.29 -13.32
N THR A 77 8.72 25.10 -12.35
CA THR A 77 8.18 23.79 -11.91
C THR A 77 7.24 23.98 -10.70
N LEU A 78 6.10 24.62 -10.94
CA LEU A 78 4.94 24.47 -10.05
C LEU A 78 4.27 23.13 -10.38
N THR A 79 4.77 22.04 -9.79
CA THR A 79 4.08 20.77 -9.48
C THR A 79 5.14 19.72 -9.16
N ASN A 80 5.50 19.59 -7.88
CA ASN A 80 5.94 18.35 -7.23
C ASN A 80 6.35 18.69 -5.78
N SER A 81 5.35 18.77 -4.91
CA SER A 81 5.53 18.71 -3.47
C SER A 81 5.94 17.28 -3.08
N ALA A 82 7.23 16.94 -3.21
CA ALA A 82 7.76 15.68 -2.69
C ALA A 82 9.22 15.83 -2.24
N LEU A 83 9.40 15.65 -0.92
CA LEU A 83 10.60 15.11 -0.26
C LEU A 83 11.82 16.03 -0.12
N SER A 84 11.68 17.12 0.65
CA SER A 84 12.81 17.56 1.49
C SER A 84 13.26 16.41 2.41
N PRO A 85 14.57 16.22 2.68
CA PRO A 85 15.05 15.14 3.53
C PRO A 85 14.32 15.17 4.88
N ALA A 86 13.69 14.06 5.23
CA ALA A 86 12.83 13.95 6.39
C ALA A 86 13.64 14.23 7.66
N LYS A 87 13.39 15.37 8.30
CA LYS A 87 14.01 15.76 9.57
C LYS A 87 13.70 14.68 10.62
N LEU A 88 14.73 14.06 11.17
CA LEU A 88 14.60 13.08 12.25
C LEU A 88 14.33 13.85 13.55
N ILE A 89 13.15 13.66 14.13
CA ILE A 89 12.75 14.27 15.40
C ILE A 89 12.43 13.16 16.40
N LEU A 90 12.97 13.28 17.61
CA LEU A 90 12.72 12.33 18.70
C LEU A 90 11.27 12.44 19.20
N ILE A 91 10.62 11.29 19.40
CA ILE A 91 9.25 11.14 19.90
C ILE A 91 9.33 10.47 21.28
N PRO A 92 8.33 10.59 22.17
CA PRO A 92 8.26 9.77 23.39
C PRO A 92 8.53 8.26 23.24
N GLN A 93 8.34 7.68 22.04
CA GLN A 93 8.63 6.28 21.72
C GLN A 93 10.12 6.01 21.45
N SER A 94 10.94 7.05 21.24
CA SER A 94 12.39 6.95 21.01
C SER A 94 13.17 6.55 22.27
N ASP A 95 12.53 6.61 23.44
CA ASP A 95 13.13 6.15 24.71
C ASP A 95 13.22 4.61 24.79
N ASN A 96 12.55 3.91 23.88
CA ASN A 96 12.62 2.45 23.75
C ASN A 96 13.59 2.05 22.63
N VAL A 97 14.59 1.25 23.00
CA VAL A 97 15.57 0.64 22.11
C VAL A 97 15.10 -0.77 21.74
N TYR A 98 15.06 -1.04 20.44
CA TYR A 98 14.73 -2.34 19.89
C TYR A 98 15.99 -2.99 19.31
N ALA A 99 16.38 -4.14 19.85
CA ALA A 99 17.50 -4.93 19.36
C ALA A 99 17.01 -6.00 18.37
N VAL A 100 17.59 -6.02 17.17
CA VAL A 100 17.15 -6.86 16.05
C VAL A 100 18.36 -7.37 15.29
N THR A 101 18.44 -8.69 15.07
CA THR A 101 19.48 -9.32 14.24
C THR A 101 18.95 -9.54 12.83
N ARG A 102 19.38 -8.73 11.84
CA ARG A 102 18.87 -8.76 10.46
C ARG A 102 19.92 -8.33 9.43
N ALA A 103 19.68 -8.68 8.17
CA ALA A 103 20.44 -8.17 7.03
C ALA A 103 20.00 -6.74 6.68
N ILE A 104 20.96 -5.88 6.36
CA ILE A 104 20.70 -4.51 5.89
C ILE A 104 20.83 -4.49 4.37
N THR A 105 19.78 -4.03 3.69
CA THR A 105 19.78 -3.87 2.23
C THR A 105 19.97 -2.40 1.85
N ARG A 106 20.68 -2.16 0.74
CA ARG A 106 21.10 -0.84 0.28
C ARG A 106 20.49 -0.55 -1.09
N TYR A 107 19.76 0.56 -1.20
CA TYR A 107 19.19 1.02 -2.47
C TYR A 107 19.71 2.42 -2.82
N GLY A 108 20.19 2.58 -4.06
CA GLY A 108 20.51 3.89 -4.64
C GLY A 108 19.30 4.42 -5.39
N VAL A 109 18.89 5.67 -5.10
CA VAL A 109 17.83 6.34 -5.86
C VAL A 109 18.50 7.16 -6.96
N ALA A 110 18.21 6.85 -8.23
CA ALA A 110 18.88 7.46 -9.39
C ALA A 110 18.68 8.98 -9.53
N THR A 111 17.75 9.58 -8.78
CA THR A 111 17.35 10.99 -8.86
C THR A 111 18.00 11.90 -7.82
N ASP A 112 18.60 11.37 -6.76
CA ASP A 112 19.31 12.15 -5.74
C ASP A 112 20.83 11.88 -5.85
N GLU A 113 21.64 12.87 -5.41
CA GLU A 113 23.11 12.92 -5.44
C GLU A 113 23.82 11.55 -5.53
N PRO A 114 24.84 11.40 -6.40
CA PRO A 114 25.43 10.12 -6.82
C PRO A 114 26.01 9.23 -5.70
N ASN A 115 25.96 9.67 -4.44
CA ASN A 115 26.47 8.96 -3.26
C ASN A 115 25.46 8.88 -2.11
N LYS A 116 24.15 9.06 -2.35
CA LYS A 116 23.11 8.98 -1.31
C LYS A 116 22.41 7.61 -1.35
N TRP A 117 22.62 6.84 -0.29
CA TRP A 117 22.08 5.48 -0.16
C TRP A 117 20.95 5.44 0.86
N ARG A 118 19.91 4.65 0.56
CA ARG A 118 18.82 4.34 1.48
C ARG A 118 19.00 2.93 2.02
N TYR A 119 18.87 2.80 3.34
CA TYR A 119 19.06 1.54 4.05
C TYR A 119 17.70 0.98 4.45
N TYR A 120 17.53 -0.33 4.26
CA TYR A 120 16.30 -1.03 4.63
C TYR A 120 16.63 -2.23 5.50
N LEU A 121 15.90 -2.35 6.60
CA LEU A 121 15.81 -3.57 7.38
C LEU A 121 14.54 -4.28 6.95
N ASP A 122 14.69 -5.41 6.26
CA ASP A 122 13.62 -6.13 5.57
C ASP A 122 12.81 -5.20 4.64
N SER A 123 11.67 -4.69 5.08
CA SER A 123 10.76 -3.82 4.33
C SER A 123 10.67 -2.39 4.86
N ILE A 124 11.44 -2.03 5.89
CA ILE A 124 11.36 -0.74 6.58
C ILE A 124 12.59 0.09 6.27
N GLU A 125 12.37 1.30 5.75
CA GLU A 125 13.43 2.29 5.54
C GLU A 125 13.98 2.75 6.90
N VAL A 126 15.29 2.61 7.09
CA VAL A 126 15.98 2.98 8.31
C VAL A 126 17.07 3.99 8.02
N HIS A 127 17.30 4.89 8.97
CA HIS A 127 18.42 5.82 8.88
C HIS A 127 19.69 5.19 9.48
N LEU A 128 20.68 4.96 8.62
CA LEU A 128 22.01 4.47 9.02
C LEU A 128 23.05 5.59 8.89
N PRO A 129 23.87 5.83 9.93
CA PRO A 129 25.03 6.71 9.81
C PRO A 129 26.03 6.24 8.75
N ALA A 130 26.47 7.16 7.86
CA ALA A 130 27.36 6.85 6.74
C ALA A 130 28.72 6.23 7.14
N SER A 131 29.21 6.49 8.36
CA SER A 131 30.45 5.88 8.88
C SER A 131 30.34 4.36 9.07
N TRP A 132 29.12 3.82 9.10
CA TRP A 132 28.87 2.41 9.39
C TRP A 132 28.60 1.56 8.16
N GLU A 133 28.68 2.15 6.96
CA GLU A 133 28.54 1.41 5.70
C GLU A 133 29.56 0.27 5.57
N GLN A 134 30.77 0.47 6.10
CA GLN A 134 31.85 -0.53 6.06
C GLN A 134 31.65 -1.70 7.05
N TYR A 135 30.79 -1.56 8.04
CA TYR A 135 30.58 -2.56 9.09
C TYR A 135 29.37 -3.46 8.83
N ILE A 136 28.72 -3.33 7.67
CA ILE A 136 27.56 -4.13 7.28
C ILE A 136 28.01 -5.55 6.92
N THR A 137 27.50 -6.53 7.67
CA THR A 137 27.68 -7.97 7.48
C THR A 137 26.39 -8.61 6.94
N GLN A 138 26.41 -9.92 6.67
CA GLN A 138 25.20 -10.66 6.25
C GLN A 138 24.15 -10.70 7.35
N ASP A 139 24.56 -11.01 8.58
CA ASP A 139 23.75 -10.91 9.80
C ASP A 139 24.28 -9.78 10.66
N ASN A 140 23.47 -8.74 10.91
CA ASN A 140 23.85 -7.59 11.72
C ASN A 140 23.02 -7.54 13.00
N ASP A 141 23.68 -7.36 14.14
CA ASP A 141 23.02 -7.00 15.40
C ASP A 141 22.80 -5.49 15.41
N VAL A 142 21.56 -5.07 15.23
CA VAL A 142 21.16 -3.68 15.08
C VAL A 142 20.29 -3.25 16.26
N GLU A 143 20.66 -2.16 16.92
CA GLU A 143 19.78 -1.47 17.86
C GLU A 143 19.20 -0.23 17.20
N LEU A 144 17.88 -0.08 17.26
CA LEU A 144 17.16 1.03 16.63
C LEU A 144 16.20 1.70 17.62
N ILE A 145 15.95 2.99 17.35
CA ILE A 145 14.94 3.80 18.03
C ILE A 145 13.89 4.28 17.03
N GLN A 146 12.66 4.45 17.48
CA GLN A 146 11.62 5.05 16.65
C GLN A 146 11.74 6.58 16.65
N THR A 147 11.80 7.19 15.46
CA THR A 147 11.68 8.65 15.29
C THR A 147 10.40 8.99 14.54
N GLN A 148 10.11 10.28 14.36
CA GLN A 148 8.88 10.73 13.70
C GLN A 148 8.72 10.28 12.25
N THR A 149 9.80 10.10 11.52
CA THR A 149 9.76 9.87 10.07
C THR A 149 10.26 8.47 9.72
N ILE A 150 11.49 8.14 10.13
CA ILE A 150 12.09 6.82 9.93
C ILE A 150 12.87 6.39 11.19
N PRO A 151 12.90 5.10 11.54
CA PRO A 151 13.70 4.62 12.66
C PRO A 151 15.19 4.91 12.47
N LEU A 152 15.86 5.32 13.55
CA LEU A 152 17.29 5.62 13.56
C LEU A 152 18.05 4.45 14.16
N VAL A 153 19.11 4.01 13.49
CA VAL A 153 20.04 3.00 14.02
C VAL A 153 21.02 3.66 14.98
N ILE A 154 21.07 3.15 16.22
CA ILE A 154 21.90 3.68 17.31
C ILE A 154 23.13 2.81 17.61
N SER A 155 23.08 1.53 17.25
CA SER A 155 24.25 0.66 17.26
C SER A 155 24.16 -0.43 16.17
N LEU A 156 25.32 -0.84 15.67
CA LEU A 156 25.48 -1.85 14.63
C LEU A 156 26.69 -2.72 14.96
N ASN A 157 26.51 -4.02 15.15
CA ASN A 157 27.58 -5.00 15.40
C ASN A 157 28.55 -4.58 16.52
N GLY A 158 28.03 -3.98 17.59
CA GLY A 158 28.83 -3.48 18.72
C GLY A 158 29.43 -2.08 18.54
N HIS A 159 29.28 -1.45 17.37
CA HIS A 159 29.61 -0.04 17.16
C HIS A 159 28.47 0.85 17.61
N THR A 160 28.74 1.81 18.50
CA THR A 160 27.74 2.75 19.03
C THR A 160 27.97 4.17 18.52
N LEU A 161 26.92 5.00 18.51
CA LEU A 161 27.01 6.41 18.10
C LEU A 161 28.04 7.25 18.90
N LYS A 162 28.48 6.78 20.08
CA LYS A 162 29.50 7.42 20.93
C LYS A 162 30.85 7.59 20.21
N ASN A 163 31.15 6.69 19.27
CA ASN A 163 32.41 6.70 18.51
C ASN A 163 32.35 7.54 17.23
N HIS A 164 31.28 8.32 17.01
CA HIS A 164 31.19 9.24 15.88
C HIS A 164 32.03 10.51 16.14
N GLN A 165 33.33 10.33 16.42
CA GLN A 165 34.28 11.40 16.23
C GLN A 165 34.55 11.55 14.73
N SER A 166 34.68 12.81 14.34
CA SER A 166 34.81 13.35 12.99
C SER A 166 36.00 12.76 12.23
N GLU A 167 35.94 11.51 11.77
CA GLU A 167 36.95 10.97 10.88
C GLU A 167 36.69 11.47 9.45
N ASN A 168 37.01 12.74 9.23
CA ASN A 168 37.36 13.28 7.93
C ASN A 168 38.64 12.57 7.47
N THR A 169 38.51 11.39 6.88
CA THR A 169 39.54 10.85 5.99
C THR A 169 38.83 10.22 4.81
N TYR A 170 38.52 11.06 3.83
CA TYR A 170 38.25 10.58 2.48
C TYR A 170 39.50 9.84 2.00
N GLN A 171 39.48 8.51 2.07
CA GLN A 171 40.38 7.73 1.22
C GLN A 171 39.89 7.88 -0.23
N PRO A 172 40.74 8.27 -1.18
CA PRO A 172 40.34 8.33 -2.58
C PRO A 172 40.07 6.91 -3.06
N ILE A 173 38.80 6.59 -3.29
CA ILE A 173 38.40 5.40 -4.02
C ILE A 173 38.95 5.59 -5.44
N LEU A 174 39.98 4.81 -5.78
CA LEU A 174 40.41 4.62 -7.16
C LEU A 174 39.18 4.29 -7.99
N SER A 175 38.89 5.12 -8.99
CA SER A 175 37.81 4.91 -9.94
C SER A 175 37.94 3.51 -10.53
N SER A 176 37.09 2.58 -10.09
CA SER A 176 36.95 1.31 -10.77
C SER A 176 36.53 1.64 -12.19
N VAL A 177 37.38 1.28 -13.15
CA VAL A 177 37.08 1.32 -14.58
C VAL A 177 35.66 0.83 -14.76
N ALA A 178 34.80 1.70 -15.30
CA ALA A 178 33.46 1.35 -15.73
C ALA A 178 33.63 0.21 -16.75
N GLN A 179 33.54 -1.02 -16.27
CA GLN A 179 33.46 -2.18 -17.11
C GLN A 179 32.17 -1.99 -17.86
N ASN A 180 32.29 -1.70 -19.16
CA ASN A 180 31.18 -1.51 -20.08
C ASN A 180 30.20 -2.66 -19.89
N ALA A 181 29.16 -2.43 -19.08
CA ALA A 181 28.04 -3.33 -18.97
C ALA A 181 27.35 -3.26 -20.32
N SER A 182 27.67 -4.22 -21.18
CA SER A 182 26.96 -4.39 -22.43
C SER A 182 25.51 -4.66 -22.07
N ILE A 183 24.65 -3.66 -22.24
CA ILE A 183 23.20 -3.84 -22.29
C ILE A 183 22.95 -4.71 -23.52
N ARG A 184 22.93 -6.03 -23.31
CA ARG A 184 22.26 -6.94 -24.24
C ARG A 184 20.81 -6.47 -24.24
N LYS A 185 20.35 -5.94 -25.37
CA LYS A 185 18.92 -5.76 -25.61
C LYS A 185 18.29 -7.13 -25.34
N ALA A 186 17.54 -7.25 -24.23
CA ALA A 186 16.74 -8.43 -24.00
C ALA A 186 15.85 -8.56 -25.24
N ASP A 187 15.99 -9.66 -25.97
CA ASP A 187 15.13 -9.97 -27.10
C ASP A 187 13.71 -9.68 -26.67
N SER A 188 13.08 -8.72 -27.35
CA SER A 188 11.73 -8.25 -27.07
C SER A 188 10.83 -9.46 -26.90
N GLU A 189 10.51 -9.78 -25.65
CA GLU A 189 9.51 -10.79 -25.32
C GLU A 189 8.25 -10.35 -26.05
N HIS A 190 7.94 -11.05 -27.15
CA HIS A 190 6.80 -10.73 -27.99
C HIS A 190 5.54 -10.99 -27.18
N ILE A 191 5.00 -9.93 -26.57
CA ILE A 191 3.66 -9.92 -26.03
C ILE A 191 2.75 -9.63 -27.21
N GLU A 192 2.00 -10.65 -27.63
CA GLU A 192 1.01 -10.51 -28.69
C GLU A 192 -0.34 -10.20 -28.03
N LEU A 193 -0.91 -9.04 -28.31
CA LEU A 193 -2.32 -8.78 -28.00
C LEU A 193 -3.15 -9.60 -28.98
N LEU A 194 -3.78 -10.68 -28.47
CA LEU A 194 -4.58 -11.58 -29.29
C LEU A 194 -5.95 -10.98 -29.58
N ASN A 195 -6.62 -10.48 -28.53
CA ASN A 195 -7.99 -10.01 -28.63
C ASN A 195 -8.36 -9.09 -27.45
N ILE A 196 -9.41 -8.28 -27.63
CA ILE A 196 -10.08 -7.56 -26.56
C ILE A 196 -11.49 -8.11 -26.47
N ARG A 197 -11.82 -8.75 -25.34
CA ARG A 197 -13.14 -9.32 -25.05
C ARG A 197 -13.82 -8.49 -23.97
N LYS A 198 -15.15 -8.40 -23.98
CA LYS A 198 -15.91 -7.90 -22.83
C LYS A 198 -15.97 -8.96 -21.73
N GLU A 199 -16.07 -8.53 -20.47
CA GLU A 199 -16.33 -9.40 -19.32
C GLU A 199 -17.53 -10.33 -19.54
N THR A 200 -17.45 -11.53 -18.97
CA THR A 200 -18.60 -12.45 -18.88
C THR A 200 -19.53 -12.05 -17.73
N PRO A 201 -20.83 -12.41 -17.79
CA PRO A 201 -21.77 -12.09 -16.72
C PRO A 201 -21.38 -12.73 -15.38
N GLU A 202 -20.70 -13.88 -15.40
CA GLU A 202 -20.18 -14.56 -14.20
C GLU A 202 -19.00 -13.79 -13.58
N GLU A 203 -18.08 -13.29 -14.39
CA GLU A 203 -16.96 -12.42 -13.95
C GLU A 203 -17.49 -11.11 -13.38
N TYR A 204 -18.52 -10.53 -14.01
CA TYR A 204 -19.17 -9.33 -13.50
C TYR A 204 -19.84 -9.58 -12.15
N ALA A 205 -20.47 -10.72 -11.91
CA ALA A 205 -21.11 -11.01 -10.63
C ALA A 205 -20.13 -11.01 -9.44
N LEU A 206 -18.86 -11.36 -9.67
CA LEU A 206 -17.80 -11.34 -8.65
C LEU A 206 -17.32 -9.93 -8.33
N HIS A 207 -17.33 -9.02 -9.31
CA HIS A 207 -16.94 -7.62 -9.15
C HIS A 207 -18.11 -6.66 -8.95
N GLY A 208 -19.32 -7.14 -9.19
CA GLY A 208 -20.56 -6.39 -9.25
C GLY A 208 -20.65 -5.52 -8.03
N THR A 209 -20.80 -4.21 -8.24
CA THR A 209 -20.87 -3.25 -7.16
C THR A 209 -21.94 -3.71 -6.18
N ASN A 210 -21.54 -4.03 -4.94
CA ASN A 210 -22.46 -4.33 -3.85
C ASN A 210 -23.64 -3.36 -3.96
N GLY A 211 -24.87 -3.89 -3.95
CA GLY A 211 -26.14 -3.18 -4.12
C GLY A 211 -26.44 -2.14 -3.03
N LEU A 212 -25.41 -1.54 -2.45
CA LEU A 212 -25.42 -0.50 -1.44
C LEU A 212 -26.07 0.79 -1.95
N LYS A 213 -25.91 1.11 -3.24
CA LYS A 213 -26.62 2.25 -3.87
C LYS A 213 -28.13 2.00 -3.90
N GLU A 214 -28.54 0.79 -4.29
CA GLU A 214 -29.95 0.38 -4.36
C GLU A 214 -30.55 0.25 -2.96
N ALA A 215 -29.82 -0.36 -2.03
CA ALA A 215 -30.22 -0.47 -0.62
C ALA A 215 -30.34 0.91 0.05
N ALA A 216 -29.42 1.84 -0.24
CA ALA A 216 -29.50 3.21 0.26
C ALA A 216 -30.72 3.95 -0.33
N ALA A 217 -31.03 3.75 -1.62
CA ALA A 217 -32.21 4.32 -2.25
C ALA A 217 -33.51 3.80 -1.62
N ILE A 218 -33.61 2.50 -1.34
CA ILE A 218 -34.75 1.89 -0.65
C ILE A 218 -34.86 2.41 0.80
N CYS A 219 -33.74 2.54 1.50
CA CYS A 219 -33.70 3.10 2.85
C CYS A 219 -34.17 4.57 2.89
N LEU A 220 -33.71 5.39 1.93
CA LEU A 220 -34.16 6.78 1.78
C LEU A 220 -35.67 6.85 1.47
N ALA A 221 -36.17 5.98 0.59
CA ALA A 221 -37.59 5.91 0.26
C ALA A 221 -38.45 5.57 1.49
N LEU A 222 -38.02 4.61 2.32
CA LEU A 222 -38.67 4.26 3.58
C LEU A 222 -38.67 5.42 4.58
N LEU A 223 -37.57 6.16 4.67
CA LEU A 223 -37.48 7.37 5.50
C LEU A 223 -38.46 8.46 5.04
N LEU A 224 -38.57 8.69 3.73
CA LEU A 224 -39.53 9.66 3.19
C LEU A 224 -40.97 9.25 3.48
N LEU A 225 -41.28 7.95 3.40
CA LEU A 225 -42.60 7.41 3.72
C LEU A 225 -42.91 7.58 5.22
N PHE A 226 -41.90 7.41 6.09
CA PHE A 226 -42.01 7.71 7.51
C PHE A 226 -42.36 9.19 7.75
N PHE A 227 -41.63 10.12 7.13
CA PHE A 227 -41.92 11.55 7.24
C PHE A 227 -43.27 11.94 6.66
N ALA A 228 -43.75 11.26 5.62
CA ALA A 228 -45.09 11.45 5.07
C ALA A 228 -46.19 11.09 6.08
N LEU A 229 -45.93 10.11 6.93
CA LEU A 229 -46.89 9.62 7.93
C LEU A 229 -46.91 10.48 9.21
N THR A 230 -45.78 11.08 9.57
CA THR A 230 -45.66 11.94 10.76
C THR A 230 -45.83 13.43 10.46
N GLY A 231 -45.75 13.83 9.18
CA GLY A 231 -45.76 15.21 8.73
C GLY A 231 -47.16 15.79 8.50
N PRO A 232 -47.24 17.08 8.13
CA PRO A 232 -48.49 17.75 7.79
C PRO A 232 -49.18 17.10 6.57
N ALA A 233 -50.51 16.98 6.59
CA ALA A 233 -51.27 16.35 5.51
C ALA A 233 -51.06 16.98 4.11
N VAL A 234 -50.60 18.24 4.06
CA VAL A 234 -50.32 18.97 2.81
C VAL A 234 -49.05 18.44 2.10
N THR A 235 -48.04 17.96 2.85
CA THR A 235 -46.78 17.44 2.28
C THR A 235 -46.85 15.94 1.96
N LEU A 236 -47.88 15.26 2.46
CA LEU A 236 -48.11 13.82 2.28
C LEU A 236 -48.10 13.37 0.81
N PRO A 237 -48.89 13.95 -0.13
CA PRO A 237 -48.88 13.48 -1.52
C PRO A 237 -47.53 13.66 -2.19
N TRP A 238 -46.82 14.76 -1.90
CA TRP A 238 -45.50 15.04 -2.46
C TRP A 238 -44.45 14.03 -1.99
N LEU A 239 -44.44 13.70 -0.70
CA LEU A 239 -43.48 12.72 -0.15
C LEU A 239 -43.76 11.30 -0.65
N ILE A 240 -45.03 10.91 -0.80
CA ILE A 240 -45.40 9.60 -1.36
C ILE A 240 -44.94 9.48 -2.82
N ILE A 241 -45.14 10.54 -3.63
CA ILE A 241 -44.70 10.54 -5.03
C ILE A 241 -43.18 10.34 -5.11
N VAL A 242 -42.41 11.07 -4.31
CA VAL A 242 -40.93 10.94 -4.29
C VAL A 242 -40.49 9.56 -3.80
N ALA A 243 -41.13 9.01 -2.76
CA ALA A 243 -40.81 7.67 -2.27
C ALA A 243 -41.13 6.58 -3.32
N ALA A 244 -42.25 6.72 -4.04
CA ALA A 244 -42.65 5.79 -5.09
C ALA A 244 -41.70 5.83 -6.29
N THR A 245 -41.25 7.01 -6.72
CA THR A 245 -40.29 7.12 -7.84
C THR A 245 -38.92 6.55 -7.47
N LEU A 246 -38.43 6.78 -6.25
CA LEU A 246 -37.18 6.18 -5.75
C LEU A 246 -37.27 4.65 -5.70
N THR A 247 -38.39 4.11 -5.20
CA THR A 247 -38.62 2.66 -5.13
C THR A 247 -38.72 2.05 -6.53
N GLY A 248 -39.45 2.69 -7.43
CA GLY A 248 -39.57 2.27 -8.83
C GLY A 248 -38.21 2.30 -9.56
N TRP A 249 -37.40 3.34 -9.32
CA TRP A 249 -36.05 3.44 -9.87
C TRP A 249 -35.12 2.34 -9.33
N ALA A 250 -35.17 2.07 -8.01
CA ALA A 250 -34.36 1.02 -7.39
C ALA A 250 -34.75 -0.38 -7.88
N CYS A 251 -36.05 -0.69 -7.96
CA CYS A 251 -36.54 -1.94 -8.53
C CYS A 251 -36.16 -2.08 -10.01
N TRP A 252 -36.33 -1.01 -10.80
CA TRP A 252 -35.92 -1.01 -12.21
C TRP A 252 -34.44 -1.31 -12.35
N ASN A 253 -33.57 -0.70 -11.54
CA ASN A 253 -32.13 -0.92 -11.60
C ASN A 253 -31.75 -2.37 -11.24
N MET A 254 -32.41 -2.97 -10.25
CA MET A 254 -32.17 -4.34 -9.80
C MET A 254 -32.58 -5.40 -10.83
N PHE A 255 -33.65 -5.14 -11.60
CA PHE A 255 -34.13 -6.04 -12.66
C PHE A 255 -33.61 -5.71 -14.06
N ARG A 256 -32.90 -4.58 -14.22
CA ARG A 256 -32.38 -4.18 -15.53
C ARG A 256 -31.31 -5.18 -15.97
N PRO A 257 -31.37 -5.69 -17.21
CA PRO A 257 -30.29 -6.51 -17.73
C PRO A 257 -29.00 -5.69 -17.76
N LEU A 258 -27.88 -6.36 -17.43
CA LEU A 258 -26.56 -5.74 -17.42
C LEU A 258 -26.31 -5.08 -18.78
N SER A 259 -26.00 -3.78 -18.74
CA SER A 259 -25.68 -3.02 -19.94
C SER A 259 -24.25 -3.34 -20.36
N GLU A 260 -24.00 -3.48 -21.67
CA GLU A 260 -22.65 -3.67 -22.20
C GLU A 260 -21.65 -2.55 -21.84
N LYS A 261 -22.16 -1.40 -21.36
CA LYS A 261 -21.36 -0.28 -20.85
C LYS A 261 -20.80 -0.53 -19.44
N ASP A 262 -21.42 -1.44 -18.68
CA ASP A 262 -21.00 -1.78 -17.32
C ASP A 262 -19.97 -2.91 -17.31
N LEU A 263 -19.89 -3.69 -18.39
CA LEU A 263 -18.88 -4.74 -18.58
C LEU A 263 -17.54 -4.12 -18.91
N ARG A 264 -16.50 -4.48 -18.16
CA ARG A 264 -15.14 -3.98 -18.44
C ARG A 264 -14.52 -4.73 -19.61
N GLU A 265 -13.52 -4.10 -20.19
CA GLU A 265 -12.71 -4.69 -21.25
C GLU A 265 -11.60 -5.56 -20.65
N VAL A 266 -11.56 -6.81 -21.12
CA VAL A 266 -10.55 -7.81 -20.80
C VAL A 266 -9.62 -7.96 -21.99
N HIS A 267 -8.33 -7.75 -21.76
CA HIS A 267 -7.29 -7.79 -22.76
C HIS A 267 -6.65 -9.18 -22.74
N CYS A 268 -6.79 -9.92 -23.83
CA CYS A 268 -6.21 -11.25 -23.99
C CYS A 268 -4.80 -11.09 -24.56
N LEU A 269 -3.80 -11.32 -23.71
CA LEU A 269 -2.38 -11.23 -24.05
C LEU A 269 -1.79 -12.63 -24.15
N SER A 270 -0.89 -12.86 -25.10
CA SER A 270 -0.07 -14.08 -25.17
C SER A 270 1.38 -13.72 -24.92
N GLY A 271 2.01 -14.37 -23.96
CA GLY A 271 3.42 -14.18 -23.66
C GLY A 271 3.94 -15.15 -22.61
N THR A 272 5.18 -14.97 -22.18
CA THR A 272 5.80 -15.78 -21.13
C THR A 272 5.83 -15.00 -19.81
N PRO A 273 5.01 -15.34 -18.81
CA PRO A 273 5.06 -14.67 -17.52
C PRO A 273 6.40 -15.01 -16.85
N LYS A 274 7.15 -13.97 -16.50
CA LYS A 274 8.43 -14.08 -15.81
C LYS A 274 8.32 -13.49 -14.42
N ARG A 275 8.97 -14.15 -13.48
CA ARG A 275 9.06 -13.69 -12.10
C ARG A 275 10.35 -12.90 -11.91
N TRP A 276 10.22 -11.66 -11.45
CA TRP A 276 11.35 -10.82 -11.07
C TRP A 276 11.66 -11.04 -9.59
N GLY A 277 12.48 -12.05 -9.31
CA GLY A 277 13.02 -12.24 -7.97
C GLY A 277 14.24 -11.35 -7.74
N LEU A 278 14.24 -10.59 -6.64
CA LEU A 278 15.51 -10.17 -6.04
C LEU A 278 16.15 -11.45 -5.48
N PHE A 279 17.35 -11.79 -5.97
CA PHE A 279 18.08 -12.98 -5.58
C PHE A 279 18.18 -13.06 -4.03
N GLY A 280 17.64 -14.14 -3.43
CA GLY A 280 17.77 -14.42 -1.99
C GLY A 280 16.47 -14.56 -1.19
N GLU A 281 15.33 -14.16 -1.75
CA GLU A 281 14.06 -14.20 -1.01
C GLU A 281 13.38 -15.58 -1.17
N SER A 282 13.54 -16.43 -0.16
CA SER A 282 13.03 -17.80 -0.12
C SER A 282 11.50 -17.84 0.07
N ASN A 283 10.76 -18.14 -1.01
CA ASN A 283 9.40 -18.73 -1.07
C ASN A 283 8.25 -18.19 -0.20
N GLN A 284 8.41 -17.13 0.59
CA GLN A 284 7.36 -16.60 1.48
C GLN A 284 6.76 -15.31 0.91
N GLY A 285 5.73 -15.43 0.07
CA GLY A 285 4.80 -14.31 -0.23
C GLY A 285 4.81 -13.70 -1.63
N GLN A 286 5.51 -14.29 -2.60
CA GLN A 286 5.91 -13.63 -3.85
C GLN A 286 4.89 -13.74 -5.00
N MET A 287 3.67 -13.23 -4.82
CA MET A 287 2.71 -13.02 -5.92
C MET A 287 2.86 -11.64 -6.59
N ASN A 288 3.61 -10.72 -5.98
CA ASN A 288 3.62 -9.30 -6.35
C ASN A 288 4.69 -8.88 -7.37
N ASN A 289 5.45 -9.82 -7.94
CA ASN A 289 6.61 -9.52 -8.81
C ASN A 289 6.61 -10.32 -10.12
N ILE A 290 5.44 -10.67 -10.63
CA ILE A 290 5.32 -11.38 -11.90
C ILE A 290 4.96 -10.37 -12.99
N SER A 291 5.68 -10.39 -14.10
CA SER A 291 5.41 -9.53 -15.24
C SER A 291 5.30 -10.33 -16.53
N LEU A 292 4.50 -9.83 -17.44
CA LEU A 292 4.50 -10.23 -18.84
C LEU A 292 5.26 -9.17 -19.64
N GLY A 293 6.53 -9.43 -19.97
CA GLY A 293 7.44 -8.45 -20.60
C GLY A 293 7.52 -7.11 -19.86
N ILE A 294 6.73 -6.11 -20.27
CA ILE A 294 6.71 -4.74 -19.68
C ILE A 294 5.53 -4.52 -18.72
N VAL A 295 4.53 -5.41 -18.74
CA VAL A 295 3.31 -5.26 -17.95
C VAL A 295 3.41 -6.11 -16.68
N ASP A 296 3.40 -5.46 -15.52
CA ASP A 296 3.30 -6.15 -14.24
C ASP A 296 1.92 -6.77 -14.08
N LEU A 297 1.86 -8.04 -13.69
CA LEU A 297 0.63 -8.79 -13.49
C LEU A 297 0.29 -8.84 -12.00
N ILE A 298 -0.97 -8.55 -11.67
CA ILE A 298 -1.48 -8.62 -10.29
C ILE A 298 -2.36 -9.85 -10.17
N TYR A 299 -1.87 -10.84 -9.44
CA TYR A 299 -2.63 -12.06 -9.14
C TYR A 299 -3.43 -11.91 -7.85
N PRO A 300 -4.67 -12.42 -7.79
CA PRO A 300 -5.44 -12.46 -6.55
C PRO A 300 -4.87 -13.50 -5.58
N ALA A 301 -5.06 -13.28 -4.27
CA ALA A 301 -4.39 -14.04 -3.21
C ALA A 301 -4.66 -15.56 -3.21
N HIS A 302 -5.78 -16.00 -3.80
CA HIS A 302 -6.14 -17.43 -3.88
C HIS A 302 -5.37 -18.18 -4.98
N TRP A 303 -4.66 -17.48 -5.87
CA TRP A 303 -3.92 -18.10 -6.99
C TRP A 303 -2.54 -18.62 -6.63
N GLY A 304 -2.12 -18.43 -5.38
CA GLY A 304 -0.80 -18.78 -4.86
C GLY A 304 -0.21 -20.11 -5.30
N PRO A 305 -0.93 -21.24 -5.17
CA PRO A 305 -0.36 -22.54 -5.50
C PRO A 305 -0.39 -22.87 -7.01
N TYR A 306 -1.12 -22.11 -7.82
CA TYR A 306 -1.42 -22.48 -9.22
C TYR A 306 -0.53 -21.79 -10.25
N PHE A 307 -0.09 -20.55 -9.99
CA PHE A 307 0.69 -19.79 -10.98
C PHE A 307 2.08 -20.38 -11.26
N ALA A 308 2.65 -21.16 -10.34
CA ALA A 308 4.00 -21.70 -10.45
C ALA A 308 4.19 -22.68 -11.63
N HIS A 309 3.13 -23.36 -12.07
CA HIS A 309 3.21 -24.35 -13.15
C HIS A 309 3.39 -23.72 -14.54
N ASP A 310 2.95 -22.48 -14.69
CA ASP A 310 2.85 -21.76 -15.96
C ASP A 310 3.92 -20.67 -16.12
N LEU A 311 4.74 -20.44 -15.09
CA LEU A 311 5.89 -19.53 -15.16
C LEU A 311 6.90 -20.02 -16.21
N GLY A 312 7.36 -19.10 -17.06
CA GLY A 312 8.36 -19.36 -18.09
C GLY A 312 7.85 -20.11 -19.34
N LYS A 313 6.56 -20.50 -19.40
CA LYS A 313 5.93 -21.09 -20.59
C LYS A 313 5.12 -20.03 -21.34
N LYS A 314 5.02 -20.14 -22.67
CA LYS A 314 4.14 -19.27 -23.47
C LYS A 314 2.69 -19.60 -23.10
N THR A 315 1.99 -18.66 -22.48
CA THR A 315 0.63 -18.83 -21.98
C THR A 315 -0.24 -17.64 -22.37
N ASN A 316 -1.52 -17.92 -22.55
CA ASN A 316 -2.53 -16.89 -22.79
C ASN A 316 -3.02 -16.37 -21.44
N ILE A 317 -3.02 -15.06 -21.26
CA ILE A 317 -3.34 -14.39 -20.02
C ILE A 317 -4.38 -13.31 -20.33
N ASP A 318 -5.50 -13.39 -19.66
CA ASP A 318 -6.57 -12.40 -19.75
C ASP A 318 -6.42 -11.43 -18.59
N ILE A 319 -6.23 -10.14 -18.90
CA ILE A 319 -6.03 -9.09 -17.90
C ILE A 319 -7.06 -7.97 -18.02
N TYR A 320 -7.41 -7.38 -16.89
CA TYR A 320 -8.11 -6.11 -16.86
C TYR A 320 -7.16 -4.95 -17.14
N LEU A 321 -7.71 -3.78 -17.47
CA LEU A 321 -6.94 -2.53 -17.65
C LEU A 321 -6.13 -2.14 -16.39
N ASN A 322 -6.60 -2.55 -15.20
CA ASN A 322 -5.91 -2.34 -13.92
C ASN A 322 -4.80 -3.39 -13.65
N ARG A 323 -4.45 -4.21 -14.66
CA ARG A 323 -3.42 -5.26 -14.62
C ARG A 323 -3.74 -6.47 -13.73
N GLN A 324 -4.97 -6.58 -13.24
CA GLN A 324 -5.41 -7.78 -12.54
C GLN A 324 -5.63 -8.92 -13.52
N VAL A 325 -5.11 -10.09 -13.18
CA VAL A 325 -5.26 -11.30 -13.99
C VAL A 325 -6.62 -11.94 -13.72
N VAL A 326 -7.35 -12.20 -14.79
CA VAL A 326 -8.66 -12.86 -14.79
C VAL A 326 -8.49 -14.35 -15.05
N ARG A 327 -7.65 -14.68 -16.03
CA ARG A 327 -7.39 -16.05 -16.47
C ARG A 327 -5.94 -16.22 -16.90
N GLN A 328 -5.34 -17.36 -16.61
CA GLN A 328 -4.04 -17.77 -17.11
C GLN A 328 -4.10 -19.20 -17.66
N GLY A 329 -3.69 -19.37 -18.92
CA GLY A 329 -3.55 -20.68 -19.56
C GLY A 329 -4.85 -21.43 -19.88
N PRO A 330 -4.72 -22.73 -20.24
CA PRO A 330 -5.87 -23.61 -20.50
C PRO A 330 -6.61 -24.02 -19.22
N PHE A 331 -5.93 -23.97 -18.05
CA PHE A 331 -6.45 -24.52 -16.80
C PHE A 331 -7.05 -23.44 -15.89
N PHE A 332 -8.37 -23.35 -16.02
CA PHE A 332 -9.39 -23.27 -14.97
C PHE A 332 -9.31 -22.23 -13.85
N VAL A 333 -10.39 -21.45 -13.80
CA VAL A 333 -10.94 -20.69 -12.66
C VAL A 333 -11.73 -21.66 -11.77
N PRO A 334 -11.37 -21.91 -10.50
CA PRO A 334 -12.35 -22.22 -9.49
C PRO A 334 -12.68 -20.94 -8.72
N ALA A 335 -13.98 -20.65 -8.69
CA ALA A 335 -14.60 -19.53 -7.98
C ALA A 335 -14.28 -19.49 -6.48
#